data_AF-A0A9N8HGW8-F1
#
_entry.id   AF-A0A9N8HGW8-F1
#
_cell.length_a   1.000
_cell.length_b   1.000
_cell.length_c   1.000
_cell.angle_alpha   90.00
_cell.angle_beta   90.00
_cell.angle_gamma   90.00
#
_symmetry.space_group_name_H-M   'P 1'
#
loop_
_entity.id
_entity.type
_entity.pdbx_description
1 polymer ?
#
loop_
_entity_poly.entity_id
_entity_poly.type
_entity_poly.pdbx_seq_one_letter_code
_entity_poly.pdbx_strand_id
1 'polypeptide(L)'
;MPPRTNKDGGLRWDKDHPARILLYKEIAEGRIPLDEEEMGPAEVWCTYHDTIEFQMEGMKFNSAFNRRLRKLREQVVEDKEQGGKKKTLTWDQDHPARILLYNEIAEGRIPLDAKEMGPAQVWCAYHDTVEFKIEGMKFNDTFATRLSGLRAIVKRDQGRAANDRNALENAMKNHPVPMLNHRGEPQWNGSSAQKLLQQDMAEGKHETMRPSELWETRPEYKEAFSRKDDFRWKIRQEIRTKKYLYTLEYRADEKLRKNLKKQGIVLPGWEDEEVLDSEMEDI
;
A
#
# COMPACT_ATOMS: atom_id res chain seq x y z
N MET A 1 -22.38 15.17 -20.76
CA MET A 1 -23.26 15.16 -19.57
C MET A 1 -23.85 16.55 -19.42
N PRO A 2 -25.15 16.70 -19.10
CA PRO A 2 -25.73 18.01 -18.84
C PRO A 2 -25.07 18.63 -17.59
N PRO A 3 -24.79 19.95 -17.60
CA PRO A 3 -24.12 20.61 -16.49
C PRO A 3 -25.02 20.66 -15.24
N ARG A 4 -24.40 20.57 -14.06
CA ARG A 4 -25.11 20.51 -12.78
C ARG A 4 -25.64 21.90 -12.41
N THR A 5 -26.95 22.01 -12.23
CA THR A 5 -27.63 23.25 -11.83
C THR A 5 -27.85 23.31 -10.31
N ASN A 6 -27.91 24.53 -9.76
CA ASN A 6 -28.31 24.79 -8.39
C ASN A 6 -29.84 24.72 -8.26
N LYS A 7 -30.35 24.78 -7.01
CA LYS A 7 -31.79 24.75 -6.70
C LYS A 7 -32.62 25.83 -7.41
N ASP A 8 -31.96 26.91 -7.84
CA ASP A 8 -32.57 28.07 -8.50
C ASP A 8 -32.36 28.06 -10.04
N GLY A 9 -31.99 26.93 -10.63
CA GLY A 9 -31.82 26.78 -12.09
C GLY A 9 -30.47 27.25 -12.66
N GLY A 10 -29.74 28.12 -11.96
CA GLY A 10 -28.41 28.60 -12.41
C GLY A 10 -27.29 27.55 -12.28
N LEU A 11 -26.23 27.69 -13.09
CA LEU A 11 -25.07 26.78 -13.07
C LEU A 11 -24.35 26.77 -11.71
N ARG A 12 -23.91 25.59 -11.27
CA ARG A 12 -23.15 25.44 -10.03
C ARG A 12 -21.71 25.91 -10.22
N TRP A 13 -21.21 26.73 -9.29
CA TRP A 13 -19.79 27.13 -9.26
C TRP A 13 -18.91 25.98 -8.75
N ASP A 14 -18.69 24.97 -9.58
CA ASP A 14 -17.80 23.82 -9.33
C ASP A 14 -16.62 23.80 -10.33
N LYS A 15 -15.86 22.71 -10.41
CA LYS A 15 -14.63 22.66 -11.24
C LYS A 15 -14.92 22.70 -12.74
N ASP A 16 -16.15 22.38 -13.13
CA ASP A 16 -16.56 22.26 -14.52
C ASP A 16 -17.29 23.52 -15.02
N HIS A 17 -17.42 24.56 -14.17
CA HIS A 17 -18.07 25.80 -14.53
C HIS A 17 -17.24 26.57 -15.58
N PRO A 18 -17.80 26.94 -16.75
CA PRO A 18 -17.05 27.56 -17.85
C PRO A 18 -16.31 28.85 -17.46
N ALA A 19 -17.00 29.80 -16.82
CA ALA A 19 -16.34 31.02 -16.32
C ALA A 19 -15.24 30.76 -15.27
N ARG A 20 -15.36 29.68 -14.49
CA ARG A 20 -14.32 29.31 -13.51
C ARG A 20 -13.08 28.79 -14.23
N ILE A 21 -13.27 27.91 -15.22
CA ILE A 21 -12.18 27.34 -16.03
C ILE A 21 -11.43 28.46 -16.73
N LEU A 22 -12.15 29.39 -17.38
CA LEU A 22 -11.57 30.55 -18.05
C LEU A 22 -10.75 31.39 -17.08
N LEU A 23 -11.35 31.85 -15.97
CA LEU A 23 -10.65 32.68 -14.99
C LEU A 23 -9.44 31.96 -14.38
N TYR A 24 -9.54 30.66 -14.09
CA TYR A 24 -8.43 29.90 -13.54
C TYR A 24 -7.26 29.87 -14.52
N LYS A 25 -7.53 29.64 -15.80
CA LYS A 25 -6.52 29.65 -16.87
C LYS A 25 -5.86 31.02 -17.01
N GLU A 26 -6.64 32.08 -17.07
CA GLU A 26 -6.14 33.46 -17.24
C GLU A 26 -5.32 33.92 -16.02
N ILE A 27 -5.68 33.52 -14.79
CA ILE A 27 -4.86 33.76 -13.58
C ILE A 27 -3.58 32.91 -13.62
N ALA A 28 -3.66 31.64 -14.02
CA ALA A 28 -2.50 30.76 -14.08
C ALA A 28 -1.44 31.27 -15.08
N GLU A 29 -1.89 31.76 -16.24
CA GLU A 29 -1.09 32.38 -17.30
C GLU A 29 -0.63 33.82 -16.98
N GLY A 30 -1.09 34.39 -15.86
CA GLY A 30 -0.68 35.72 -15.39
C GLY A 30 -1.35 36.89 -16.12
N ARG A 31 -2.38 36.64 -16.93
CA ARG A 31 -3.17 37.68 -17.61
C ARG A 31 -4.14 38.38 -16.66
N ILE A 32 -4.59 37.67 -15.63
CA ILE A 32 -5.24 38.25 -14.46
C ILE A 32 -4.24 38.21 -13.30
N PRO A 33 -3.79 39.36 -12.78
CA PRO A 33 -2.92 39.43 -11.62
C PRO A 33 -3.46 38.69 -10.39
N LEU A 34 -2.55 38.17 -9.57
CA LEU A 34 -2.87 37.59 -8.27
C LEU A 34 -3.22 38.65 -7.23
N ASP A 35 -2.62 39.84 -7.35
CA ASP A 35 -2.92 40.98 -6.49
C ASP A 35 -4.25 41.62 -6.91
N GLU A 36 -5.07 41.93 -5.91
CA GLU A 36 -6.35 42.62 -6.09
C GLU A 36 -6.17 44.13 -6.34
N GLU A 37 -5.04 44.70 -5.92
CA GLU A 37 -4.68 46.10 -6.17
C GLU A 37 -4.23 46.33 -7.62
N GLU A 38 -3.63 45.33 -8.27
CA GLU A 38 -3.22 45.40 -9.68
C GLU A 38 -4.38 45.24 -10.65
N MET A 39 -5.36 44.39 -10.32
CA MET A 39 -6.58 44.23 -11.12
C MET A 39 -7.76 43.88 -10.23
N GLY A 40 -8.65 44.85 -10.02
CA GLY A 40 -9.80 44.68 -9.15
C GLY A 40 -10.89 43.78 -9.76
N PRO A 41 -11.83 43.24 -8.95
CA PRO A 41 -12.93 42.42 -9.47
C PRO A 41 -13.81 43.13 -10.50
N ALA A 42 -13.99 44.45 -10.38
CA ALA A 42 -14.76 45.24 -11.34
C ALA A 42 -14.07 45.28 -12.71
N GLU A 43 -12.75 45.38 -12.73
CA GLU A 43 -11.95 45.42 -13.96
C GLU A 43 -11.89 44.04 -14.64
N VAL A 44 -11.72 42.97 -13.85
CA VAL A 44 -11.88 41.60 -14.35
C VAL A 44 -13.28 41.39 -14.92
N TRP A 45 -14.32 41.86 -14.23
CA TRP A 45 -15.68 41.75 -14.77
C TRP A 45 -15.82 42.48 -16.10
N CYS A 46 -15.44 43.75 -16.19
CA CYS A 46 -15.54 44.52 -17.44
C CYS A 46 -14.77 43.86 -18.60
N THR A 47 -13.60 43.28 -18.32
CA THR A 47 -12.77 42.63 -19.34
C THR A 47 -13.39 41.35 -19.89
N TYR A 48 -14.09 40.57 -19.06
CA TYR A 48 -14.55 39.24 -19.43
C TYR A 48 -16.08 39.10 -19.51
N HIS A 49 -16.88 40.11 -19.16
CA HIS A 49 -18.34 39.98 -19.11
C HIS A 49 -19.01 39.70 -20.46
N ASP A 50 -18.37 40.11 -21.56
CA ASP A 50 -18.85 39.87 -22.93
C ASP A 50 -18.51 38.47 -23.44
N THR A 51 -17.71 37.70 -22.69
CA THR A 51 -17.38 36.31 -23.07
C THR A 51 -18.58 35.41 -22.91
N ILE A 52 -18.69 34.40 -23.78
CA ILE A 52 -19.80 33.44 -23.78
C ILE A 52 -19.88 32.73 -22.43
N GLU A 53 -18.73 32.46 -21.82
CA GLU A 53 -18.58 31.82 -20.50
C GLU A 53 -19.22 32.64 -19.37
N PHE A 54 -19.22 33.97 -19.47
CA PHE A 54 -19.80 34.90 -18.50
C PHE A 54 -21.27 35.27 -18.81
N GLN A 55 -21.70 35.10 -20.06
CA GLN A 55 -23.09 35.29 -20.47
C GLN A 55 -24.00 34.12 -20.08
N MET A 56 -23.43 33.02 -19.56
CA MET A 56 -24.20 31.87 -19.06
C MET A 56 -24.97 32.21 -17.77
N GLU A 57 -26.12 31.54 -17.60
CA GLU A 57 -27.05 31.80 -16.51
C GLU A 57 -26.42 31.61 -15.11
N GLY A 58 -26.44 32.68 -14.30
CA GLY A 58 -25.94 32.68 -12.92
C GLY A 58 -24.65 33.49 -12.68
N MET A 59 -24.09 34.11 -13.73
CA MET A 59 -22.97 35.05 -13.60
C MET A 59 -23.49 36.50 -13.58
N LYS A 60 -23.24 37.20 -12.47
CA LYS A 60 -23.57 38.62 -12.28
C LYS A 60 -22.46 39.27 -11.48
N PHE A 61 -22.15 40.53 -11.76
CA PHE A 61 -21.25 41.31 -10.91
C PHE A 61 -21.92 41.57 -9.56
N ASN A 62 -21.44 40.88 -8.53
CA ASN A 62 -21.93 40.99 -7.17
C ASN A 62 -20.87 40.53 -6.17
N SER A 63 -21.17 40.60 -4.88
CA SER A 63 -20.29 40.14 -3.81
C SER A 63 -19.91 38.66 -3.92
N ALA A 64 -20.75 37.82 -4.52
CA ALA A 64 -20.44 36.41 -4.74
C ALA A 64 -19.37 36.23 -5.83
N PHE A 65 -19.38 37.04 -6.89
CA PHE A 65 -18.32 37.07 -7.90
C PHE A 65 -16.97 37.45 -7.27
N ASN A 66 -16.93 38.54 -6.48
CA ASN A 66 -15.70 38.99 -5.82
C ASN A 66 -15.11 37.88 -4.93
N ARG A 67 -15.96 37.22 -4.13
CA ARG A 67 -15.54 36.09 -3.29
C ARG A 67 -15.03 34.90 -4.12
N ARG A 68 -15.65 34.61 -5.26
CA ARG A 68 -15.26 33.51 -6.15
C ARG A 68 -13.90 33.79 -6.79
N LEU A 69 -13.68 35.01 -7.28
CA LEU A 69 -12.43 35.44 -7.91
C LEU A 69 -11.28 35.40 -6.90
N ARG A 70 -11.47 35.95 -5.69
CA ARG A 70 -10.47 35.90 -4.61
C ARG A 70 -10.08 34.46 -4.27
N LYS A 71 -11.07 33.58 -4.07
CA LYS A 71 -10.80 32.15 -3.83
C LYS A 71 -10.07 31.48 -4.99
N LEU A 72 -10.32 31.91 -6.23
CA LEU A 72 -9.62 31.37 -7.39
C LEU A 72 -8.15 31.80 -7.42
N ARG A 73 -7.86 33.07 -7.07
CA ARG A 73 -6.49 33.57 -6.90
C ARG A 73 -5.74 32.80 -5.81
N GLU A 74 -6.36 32.65 -4.63
CA GLU A 74 -5.83 31.83 -3.53
C GLU A 74 -5.53 30.39 -4.00
N GLN A 75 -6.47 29.77 -4.73
CA GLN A 75 -6.31 28.42 -5.24
C GLN A 75 -5.16 28.32 -6.25
N VAL A 76 -4.99 29.28 -7.17
CA VAL A 76 -3.87 29.25 -8.14
C VAL A 76 -2.52 29.43 -7.44
N VAL A 77 -2.46 30.24 -6.38
CA VAL A 77 -1.24 30.36 -5.54
C VAL A 77 -0.93 29.01 -4.89
N GLU A 78 -1.92 28.41 -4.23
CA GLU A 78 -1.78 27.09 -3.62
C GLU A 78 -1.37 26.02 -4.66
N ASP A 79 -2.00 26.01 -5.84
CA ASP A 79 -1.70 25.04 -6.90
C ASP A 79 -0.31 25.28 -7.52
N LYS A 80 0.20 26.53 -7.58
CA LYS A 80 1.59 26.83 -7.98
C LYS A 80 2.59 26.41 -6.91
N GLU A 81 2.29 26.62 -5.63
CA GLU A 81 3.13 26.19 -4.50
C GLU A 81 3.13 24.67 -4.29
N GLN A 82 1.99 24.01 -4.54
CA GLN A 82 1.81 22.56 -4.44
C GLN A 82 2.27 21.84 -5.71
N GLY A 83 2.13 22.46 -6.89
CA GLY A 83 2.64 21.93 -8.16
C GLY A 83 4.16 21.74 -8.20
N GLY A 84 4.89 22.39 -7.27
CA GLY A 84 6.32 22.18 -7.06
C GLY A 84 6.69 21.25 -5.88
N LYS A 85 5.77 20.92 -4.97
CA LYS A 85 6.04 20.06 -3.81
C LYS A 85 5.40 18.69 -4.05
N LYS A 86 6.22 17.64 -4.25
CA LYS A 86 5.67 16.27 -4.32
C LYS A 86 4.94 16.01 -3.00
N LYS A 87 3.73 15.44 -3.10
CA LYS A 87 2.92 15.13 -1.92
C LYS A 87 3.72 14.20 -1.00
N THR A 88 4.05 14.67 0.19
CA THR A 88 4.79 13.89 1.19
C THR A 88 3.98 12.65 1.56
N LEU A 89 4.63 11.49 1.58
CA LEU A 89 3.97 10.24 1.93
C LEU A 89 3.55 10.30 3.40
N THR A 90 2.34 9.83 3.70
CA THR A 90 1.85 9.76 5.09
C THR A 90 2.61 8.66 5.84
N TRP A 91 2.98 8.88 7.11
CA TRP A 91 3.63 7.88 7.96
C TRP A 91 2.63 6.83 8.46
N ASP A 92 2.13 6.00 7.56
CA ASP A 92 1.23 4.89 7.83
C ASP A 92 1.98 3.54 7.79
N GLN A 93 1.25 2.42 7.83
CA GLN A 93 1.83 1.06 7.80
C GLN A 93 2.52 0.73 6.48
N ASP A 94 2.21 1.48 5.42
CA ASP A 94 2.71 1.25 4.06
C ASP A 94 3.89 2.17 3.70
N HIS A 95 4.33 3.00 4.66
CA HIS A 95 5.47 3.90 4.45
C HIS A 95 6.77 3.08 4.33
N PRO A 96 7.55 3.21 3.25
CA PRO A 96 8.73 2.37 3.00
C PRO A 96 9.76 2.36 4.14
N ALA A 97 10.17 3.54 4.62
CA ALA A 97 11.10 3.62 5.77
C ALA A 97 10.53 3.02 7.07
N ARG A 98 9.20 3.01 7.24
CA ARG A 98 8.57 2.39 8.41
C ARG A 98 8.64 0.88 8.32
N ILE A 99 8.35 0.31 7.14
CA ILE A 99 8.42 -1.12 6.87
C ILE A 99 9.85 -1.61 7.12
N LEU A 100 10.83 -0.93 6.52
CA LEU A 100 12.25 -1.24 6.72
C LEU A 100 12.60 -1.25 8.21
N LEU A 101 12.38 -0.14 8.92
CA LEU A 101 12.68 -0.05 10.35
C LEU A 101 11.95 -1.11 11.18
N TYR A 102 10.70 -1.42 10.86
CA TYR A 102 9.92 -2.44 11.55
C TYR A 102 10.56 -3.82 11.40
N ASN A 103 10.93 -4.21 10.17
CA ASN A 103 11.57 -5.50 9.88
C ASN A 103 12.94 -5.59 10.57
N GLU A 104 13.74 -4.54 10.47
CA GLU A 104 15.05 -4.45 11.14
C GLU A 104 14.97 -4.60 12.66
N ILE A 105 13.93 -4.05 13.30
CA ILE A 105 13.67 -4.24 14.74
C ILE A 105 13.17 -5.66 15.03
N ALA A 106 12.26 -6.19 14.20
CA ALA A 106 11.68 -7.51 14.37
C ALA A 106 12.73 -8.63 14.23
N GLU A 107 13.70 -8.44 13.34
CA GLU A 107 14.84 -9.34 13.11
C GLU A 107 15.98 -9.12 14.13
N GLY A 108 15.87 -8.09 14.98
CA GLY A 108 16.82 -7.81 16.06
C GLY A 108 18.10 -7.09 15.63
N ARG A 109 18.21 -6.65 14.38
CA ARG A 109 19.33 -5.81 13.91
C ARG A 109 19.30 -4.41 14.52
N ILE A 110 18.10 -3.87 14.73
CA ILE A 110 17.89 -2.69 15.58
C ILE A 110 17.38 -3.14 16.95
N PRO A 111 18.14 -2.93 18.03
CA PRO A 111 17.70 -3.26 19.37
C PRO A 111 16.41 -2.56 19.80
N LEU A 112 15.63 -3.23 20.64
CA LEU A 112 14.44 -2.65 21.27
C LEU A 112 14.79 -1.56 22.30
N ASP A 113 15.95 -1.67 22.95
CA ASP A 113 16.42 -0.65 23.88
C ASP A 113 17.09 0.50 23.11
N ALA A 114 16.65 1.73 23.39
CA ALA A 114 17.23 2.94 22.84
C ALA A 114 18.63 3.25 23.38
N LYS A 115 19.01 2.66 24.53
CA LYS A 115 20.37 2.78 25.08
C LYS A 115 21.40 1.95 24.31
N GLU A 116 20.97 0.83 23.73
CA GLU A 116 21.84 -0.04 22.94
C GLU A 116 22.09 0.55 21.55
N MET A 117 21.05 1.11 20.93
CA MET A 117 21.19 1.81 19.66
C MET A 117 20.32 3.07 19.61
N GLY A 118 20.96 4.23 19.64
CA GLY A 118 20.27 5.53 19.63
C GLY A 118 19.68 5.87 18.25
N PRO A 119 18.72 6.83 18.17
CA PRO A 119 18.18 7.28 16.89
C PRO A 119 19.24 7.77 15.90
N ALA A 120 20.29 8.45 16.38
CA ALA A 120 21.37 8.91 15.52
C ALA A 120 22.15 7.76 14.86
N GLN A 121 22.43 6.70 15.62
CA GLN A 121 23.12 5.51 15.09
C GLN A 121 22.27 4.78 14.06
N VAL A 122 20.97 4.61 14.34
CA VAL A 122 20.02 4.05 13.37
C VAL A 122 19.98 4.93 12.12
N TRP A 123 19.89 6.25 12.27
CA TRP A 123 19.90 7.15 11.12
C TRP A 123 21.16 6.97 10.26
N CYS A 124 22.35 7.01 10.86
CA CYS A 124 23.60 6.81 10.13
C CYS A 124 23.65 5.46 9.39
N ALA A 125 23.13 4.39 10.00
CA ALA A 125 23.13 3.06 9.38
C ALA A 125 22.19 2.95 8.17
N TYR A 126 21.05 3.67 8.16
CA TYR A 126 20.00 3.47 7.16
C TYR A 126 19.71 4.69 6.27
N HIS A 127 20.27 5.87 6.53
CA HIS A 127 19.94 7.09 5.77
C HIS A 127 20.27 7.03 4.27
N ASP A 128 21.26 6.21 3.88
CA ASP A 128 21.65 6.02 2.48
C ASP A 128 20.75 5.06 1.71
N THR A 129 19.86 4.35 2.42
CA THR A 129 18.89 3.44 1.81
C THR A 129 17.86 4.19 0.97
N VAL A 130 17.32 3.51 -0.02
CA VAL A 130 16.33 4.08 -0.95
C VAL A 130 15.04 4.47 -0.21
N GLU A 131 14.67 3.74 0.83
CA GLU A 131 13.51 3.98 1.67
C GLU A 131 13.62 5.29 2.46
N PHE A 132 14.84 5.72 2.79
CA PHE A 132 15.12 6.96 3.53
C PHE A 132 15.29 8.18 2.61
N LYS A 133 15.49 7.98 1.31
CA LYS A 133 15.57 9.06 0.30
C LYS A 133 14.21 9.64 -0.10
N ILE A 134 13.14 9.24 0.60
CA ILE A 134 11.78 9.76 0.41
C ILE A 134 11.66 11.19 0.95
N GLU A 135 10.90 12.03 0.24
CA GLU A 135 10.68 13.42 0.65
C GLU A 135 10.01 13.50 2.04
N GLY A 136 10.60 14.32 2.91
CA GLY A 136 10.13 14.49 4.30
C GLY A 136 10.79 13.57 5.32
N MET A 137 11.62 12.61 4.90
CA MET A 137 12.50 11.87 5.82
C MET A 137 13.75 12.69 6.14
N LYS A 138 13.92 13.05 7.42
CA LYS A 138 15.08 13.81 7.94
C LYS A 138 15.39 13.36 9.36
N PHE A 139 16.65 13.49 9.77
CA PHE A 139 17.02 13.30 11.17
C PHE A 139 16.53 14.48 12.02
N ASN A 140 15.49 14.25 12.82
CA ASN A 140 14.90 15.21 13.74
C ASN A 140 14.14 14.50 14.88
N ASP A 141 13.52 15.27 15.78
CA ASP A 141 12.74 14.72 16.90
C ASP A 141 11.55 13.86 16.45
N THR A 142 10.99 14.15 15.27
CA THR A 142 9.92 13.33 14.68
C THR A 142 10.43 11.93 14.33
N PHE A 143 11.62 11.82 13.76
CA PHE A 143 12.26 10.52 13.50
C PHE A 143 12.48 9.74 14.80
N ALA A 144 13.03 10.37 15.83
CA ALA A 144 13.25 9.73 17.13
C ALA A 144 11.94 9.21 17.75
N THR A 145 10.87 10.00 17.66
CA THR A 145 9.54 9.62 18.15
C THR A 145 8.96 8.45 17.36
N ARG A 146 9.07 8.46 16.03
CA ARG A 146 8.63 7.36 15.15
C ARG A 146 9.36 6.06 15.46
N LEU A 147 10.68 6.12 15.62
CA LEU A 147 11.50 4.96 15.97
C LEU A 147 11.13 4.37 17.34
N SER A 148 10.95 5.24 18.34
CA SER A 148 10.49 4.82 19.67
C SER A 148 9.11 4.15 19.62
N GLY A 149 8.18 4.71 18.84
CA GLY A 149 6.87 4.12 18.61
C GLY A 149 6.96 2.74 17.95
N LEU A 150 7.84 2.56 16.96
CA LEU A 150 8.06 1.25 16.33
C LEU A 150 8.61 0.22 17.31
N ARG A 151 9.58 0.59 18.13
CA ARG A 151 10.10 -0.29 19.21
C ARG A 151 9.00 -0.73 20.16
N ALA A 152 8.14 0.19 20.57
CA ALA A 152 7.01 -0.12 21.46
C ALA A 152 6.02 -1.09 20.80
N ILE A 153 5.73 -0.91 19.50
CA ILE A 153 4.87 -1.82 18.73
C ILE A 153 5.48 -3.21 18.67
N VAL A 154 6.73 -3.33 18.22
CA VAL A 154 7.40 -4.64 18.09
C VAL A 154 7.50 -5.33 19.45
N LYS A 155 7.87 -4.62 20.51
CA LYS A 155 7.92 -5.18 21.87
C LYS A 155 6.57 -5.72 22.33
N ARG A 156 5.49 -4.97 22.10
CA ARG A 156 4.13 -5.41 22.43
C ARG A 156 3.75 -6.66 21.62
N ASP A 157 4.06 -6.67 20.33
CA ASP A 157 3.67 -7.75 19.44
C ASP A 157 4.49 -9.03 19.71
N GLN A 158 5.76 -8.92 20.11
CA GLN A 158 6.55 -10.02 20.66
C GLN A 158 5.92 -10.57 21.96
N GLY A 159 5.47 -9.70 22.86
CA GLY A 159 4.77 -10.12 24.08
C GLY A 159 3.46 -10.85 23.78
N ARG A 160 2.69 -10.38 22.79
CA ARG A 160 1.47 -11.07 22.30
C ARG A 160 1.81 -12.42 21.72
N ALA A 161 2.82 -12.51 20.85
CA ALA A 161 3.26 -13.77 20.27
C ALA A 161 3.71 -14.79 21.33
N ALA A 162 4.39 -14.33 22.40
CA ALA A 162 4.75 -15.18 23.52
C ALA A 162 3.52 -15.70 24.28
N ASN A 163 2.55 -14.83 24.55
CA ASN A 163 1.29 -15.21 25.18
C ASN A 163 0.48 -16.19 24.31
N ASP A 164 0.40 -15.94 23.00
CA ASP A 164 -0.29 -16.80 22.05
C ASP A 164 0.39 -18.17 21.95
N ARG A 165 1.74 -18.21 21.96
CA ARG A 165 2.49 -19.47 22.06
C ARG A 165 2.14 -20.23 23.33
N ASN A 166 2.15 -19.57 24.50
CA ASN A 166 1.80 -20.21 25.77
C ASN A 166 0.34 -20.71 25.78
N ALA A 167 -0.59 -19.93 25.24
CA ALA A 167 -1.99 -20.30 25.11
C ALA A 167 -2.16 -21.51 24.17
N LEU A 168 -1.45 -21.54 23.04
CA LEU A 168 -1.44 -22.67 22.12
C LEU A 168 -0.87 -23.93 22.78
N GLU A 169 0.26 -23.83 23.49
CA GLU A 169 0.84 -24.97 24.20
C GLU A 169 -0.12 -25.53 25.26
N ASN A 170 -0.80 -24.65 26.02
CA ASN A 170 -1.81 -25.06 26.99
C ASN A 170 -3.03 -25.71 26.32
N ALA A 171 -3.49 -25.15 25.18
CA ALA A 171 -4.56 -25.73 24.41
C ALA A 171 -4.20 -27.12 23.86
N MET A 172 -2.98 -27.29 23.33
CA MET A 172 -2.48 -28.59 22.84
C MET A 172 -2.36 -29.62 23.96
N LYS A 173 -2.00 -29.22 25.19
CA LYS A 173 -1.97 -30.10 26.37
C LYS A 173 -3.37 -30.56 26.78
N ASN A 174 -4.35 -29.66 26.75
CA ASN A 174 -5.72 -29.95 27.17
C ASN A 174 -6.58 -30.60 26.07
N HIS A 175 -6.22 -30.38 24.81
CA HIS A 175 -6.93 -30.86 23.62
C HIS A 175 -5.92 -31.57 22.69
N PRO A 176 -5.51 -32.81 23.04
CA PRO A 176 -4.61 -33.57 22.19
C PRO A 176 -5.23 -33.74 20.79
N VAL A 177 -4.39 -33.60 19.76
CA VAL A 177 -4.82 -33.78 18.38
C VAL A 177 -5.37 -35.20 18.20
N PRO A 178 -6.59 -35.38 17.69
CA PRO A 178 -7.12 -36.70 17.40
C PRO A 178 -6.19 -37.44 16.43
N MET A 179 -5.87 -38.70 16.73
CA MET A 179 -5.05 -39.53 15.85
C MET A 179 -5.74 -39.80 14.50
N LEU A 180 -7.07 -39.83 14.52
CA LEU A 180 -7.90 -40.09 13.35
C LEU A 180 -8.75 -38.86 13.02
N ASN A 181 -8.93 -38.62 11.73
CA ASN A 181 -9.84 -37.63 11.21
C ASN A 181 -11.31 -38.12 11.32
N HIS A 182 -12.26 -37.28 10.90
CA HIS A 182 -13.69 -37.61 10.89
C HIS A 182 -14.08 -38.81 10.00
N ARG A 183 -13.17 -39.30 9.16
CA ARG A 183 -13.33 -40.49 8.31
C ARG A 183 -12.67 -41.75 8.89
N GLY A 184 -12.03 -41.64 10.06
CA GLY A 184 -11.29 -42.75 10.67
C GLY A 184 -9.90 -42.97 10.06
N GLU A 185 -9.38 -42.03 9.28
CA GLU A 185 -8.03 -42.11 8.67
C GLU A 185 -7.02 -41.30 9.49
N PRO A 186 -5.71 -41.59 9.41
CA PRO A 186 -4.70 -40.82 10.12
C PRO A 186 -4.77 -39.31 9.84
N GLN A 187 -4.60 -38.52 10.90
CA GLN A 187 -4.63 -37.07 10.80
C GLN A 187 -3.45 -36.53 9.95
N TRP A 188 -3.77 -35.87 8.84
CA TRP A 188 -2.75 -35.30 7.94
C TRP A 188 -2.00 -34.12 8.56
N ASN A 189 -2.72 -33.17 9.16
CA ASN A 189 -2.12 -31.93 9.64
C ASN A 189 -1.18 -32.21 10.81
N GLY A 190 0.09 -31.84 10.66
CA GLY A 190 1.13 -32.09 11.67
C GLY A 190 1.74 -33.50 11.63
N SER A 191 1.32 -34.35 10.70
CA SER A 191 1.90 -35.69 10.52
C SER A 191 3.34 -35.66 9.99
N SER A 192 4.06 -36.76 10.17
CA SER A 192 5.36 -37.00 9.51
C SER A 192 5.20 -36.95 7.98
N ALA A 193 4.15 -37.56 7.45
CA ALA A 193 3.84 -37.57 6.02
C ALA A 193 3.70 -36.15 5.44
N GLN A 194 3.08 -35.21 6.15
CA GLN A 194 3.00 -33.82 5.67
C GLN A 194 4.38 -33.16 5.58
N LYS A 195 5.22 -33.31 6.60
CA LYS A 195 6.57 -32.75 6.63
C LYS A 195 7.44 -33.30 5.48
N LEU A 196 7.37 -34.61 5.25
CA LEU A 196 8.10 -35.27 4.19
C LEU A 196 7.62 -34.80 2.80
N LEU A 197 6.31 -34.60 2.63
CA LEU A 197 5.77 -34.08 1.38
C LEU A 197 6.26 -32.66 1.10
N GLN A 198 6.30 -31.79 2.12
CA GLN A 198 6.84 -30.45 1.97
C GLN A 198 8.32 -30.45 1.55
N GLN A 199 9.11 -31.37 2.10
CA GLN A 199 10.50 -31.57 1.68
C GLN A 199 10.59 -32.07 0.24
N ASP A 200 9.83 -33.10 -0.14
CA ASP A 200 9.83 -33.63 -1.51
C ASP A 200 9.35 -32.59 -2.54
N MET A 201 8.45 -31.70 -2.14
CA MET A 201 8.03 -30.56 -2.96
C MET A 201 9.08 -29.46 -3.05
N ALA A 202 9.88 -29.25 -2.01
CA ALA A 202 11.03 -28.33 -2.06
C ALA A 202 12.13 -28.88 -2.97
N GLU A 203 12.29 -30.20 -3.04
CA GLU A 203 13.18 -30.91 -3.96
C GLU A 203 12.61 -31.04 -5.39
N GLY A 204 11.42 -30.49 -5.67
CA GLY A 204 10.81 -30.51 -7.01
C GLY A 204 10.26 -31.88 -7.45
N LYS A 205 10.22 -32.91 -6.57
CA LYS A 205 9.79 -34.26 -6.96
C LYS A 205 8.34 -34.32 -7.46
N HIS A 206 7.48 -33.45 -6.94
CA HIS A 206 6.09 -33.33 -7.37
C HIS A 206 5.91 -32.81 -8.81
N GLU A 207 6.95 -32.24 -9.42
CA GLU A 207 6.97 -31.77 -10.81
C GLU A 207 7.50 -32.85 -11.76
N THR A 208 8.41 -33.69 -11.26
CA THR A 208 9.06 -34.75 -12.06
C THR A 208 8.34 -36.10 -11.97
N MET A 209 7.65 -36.38 -10.87
CA MET A 209 6.96 -37.64 -10.61
C MET A 209 5.45 -37.46 -10.61
N ARG A 210 4.72 -38.48 -11.06
CA ARG A 210 3.27 -38.52 -10.90
C ARG A 210 2.91 -38.67 -9.42
N PRO A 211 1.76 -38.14 -8.97
CA PRO A 211 1.30 -38.28 -7.58
C PRO A 211 1.31 -39.73 -7.06
N SER A 212 0.96 -40.70 -7.92
CA SER A 212 1.00 -42.13 -7.58
C SER A 212 2.41 -42.66 -7.36
N GLU A 213 3.37 -42.21 -8.16
CA GLU A 213 4.77 -42.63 -8.05
C GLU A 213 5.40 -42.01 -6.81
N LEU A 214 5.14 -40.72 -6.57
CA LEU A 214 5.60 -40.03 -5.36
C LEU A 214 5.03 -40.68 -4.10
N TRP A 215 3.76 -41.07 -4.10
CA TRP A 215 3.14 -41.81 -2.99
C TRP A 215 3.84 -43.15 -2.73
N GLU A 216 4.38 -43.79 -3.76
CA GLU A 216 5.07 -45.08 -3.62
C GLU A 216 6.46 -44.98 -3.01
N THR A 217 7.10 -43.80 -3.09
CA THR A 217 8.48 -43.58 -2.65
C THR A 217 8.70 -43.71 -1.15
N ARG A 218 7.69 -43.42 -0.33
CA ARG A 218 7.81 -43.39 1.14
C ARG A 218 6.70 -44.20 1.81
N PRO A 219 7.01 -45.04 2.82
CA PRO A 219 6.00 -45.79 3.55
C PRO A 219 5.04 -44.88 4.32
N GLU A 220 5.50 -43.72 4.81
CA GLU A 220 4.69 -42.78 5.59
C GLU A 220 3.50 -42.22 4.80
N TYR A 221 3.63 -42.09 3.46
CA TYR A 221 2.51 -41.68 2.61
C TYR A 221 1.44 -42.75 2.49
N LYS A 222 1.85 -44.02 2.50
CA LYS A 222 0.96 -45.18 2.42
C LYS A 222 0.22 -45.39 3.74
N GLU A 223 0.90 -45.15 4.85
CA GLU A 223 0.30 -45.18 6.18
C GLU A 223 -0.71 -44.04 6.36
N ALA A 224 -0.40 -42.83 5.88
CA ALA A 224 -1.28 -41.69 6.01
C ALA A 224 -2.53 -41.76 5.10
N PHE A 225 -2.44 -42.44 3.95
CA PHE A 225 -3.53 -42.53 2.98
C PHE A 225 -3.77 -43.95 2.50
N SER A 226 -4.97 -44.47 2.79
CA SER A 226 -5.44 -45.74 2.26
C SER A 226 -5.70 -45.72 0.74
N ARG A 227 -5.88 -44.53 0.15
CA ARG A 227 -6.17 -44.35 -1.29
C ARG A 227 -5.16 -43.40 -1.94
N LYS A 228 -4.63 -43.81 -3.10
CA LYS A 228 -3.69 -43.00 -3.90
C LYS A 228 -4.27 -41.64 -4.33
N ASP A 229 -5.56 -41.60 -4.61
CA ASP A 229 -6.23 -40.37 -5.06
C ASP A 229 -6.29 -39.27 -3.99
N ASP A 230 -6.32 -39.64 -2.70
CA ASP A 230 -6.35 -38.68 -1.60
C ASP A 230 -5.00 -37.98 -1.44
N PHE A 231 -3.90 -38.68 -1.69
CA PHE A 231 -2.55 -38.10 -1.68
C PHE A 231 -2.38 -37.01 -2.75
N ARG A 232 -2.94 -37.23 -3.96
CA ARG A 232 -2.95 -36.20 -5.02
C ARG A 232 -3.61 -34.91 -4.55
N TRP A 233 -4.69 -35.01 -3.76
CA TRP A 233 -5.37 -33.84 -3.24
C TRP A 233 -4.49 -33.07 -2.25
N LYS A 234 -3.65 -33.75 -1.47
CA LYS A 234 -2.68 -33.10 -0.57
C LYS A 234 -1.56 -32.37 -1.29
N ILE A 235 -1.02 -32.95 -2.35
CA ILE A 235 -0.07 -32.24 -3.22
C ILE A 235 -0.70 -30.93 -3.72
N ARG A 236 -1.94 -30.99 -4.24
CA ARG A 236 -2.66 -29.80 -4.70
C ARG A 236 -2.90 -28.80 -3.58
N GLN A 237 -3.23 -29.26 -2.38
CA GLN A 237 -3.42 -28.42 -1.21
C GLN A 237 -2.14 -27.62 -0.89
N GLU A 238 -0.98 -28.28 -0.84
CA GLU A 238 0.32 -27.64 -0.57
C GLU A 238 0.73 -26.67 -1.71
N ILE A 239 0.49 -27.02 -2.98
CA ILE A 239 0.70 -26.12 -4.12
C ILE A 239 -0.15 -24.85 -3.98
N ARG A 240 -1.44 -24.99 -3.65
CA ARG A 240 -2.34 -23.84 -3.46
C ARG A 240 -1.88 -22.96 -2.31
N THR A 241 -1.41 -23.54 -1.22
CA THR A 241 -0.83 -22.79 -0.11
C THR A 241 0.40 -22.00 -0.55
N LYS A 242 1.33 -22.63 -1.29
CA LYS A 242 2.50 -21.94 -1.86
C LYS A 242 2.10 -20.78 -2.76
N LYS A 243 1.18 -21.00 -3.70
CA LYS A 243 0.67 -19.94 -4.60
C LYS A 243 0.06 -18.78 -3.82
N TYR A 244 -0.75 -19.09 -2.81
CA TYR A 244 -1.38 -18.07 -1.96
C TYR A 244 -0.34 -17.24 -1.20
N LEU A 245 0.65 -17.87 -0.58
CA LEU A 245 1.73 -17.17 0.13
C LEU A 245 2.52 -16.27 -0.82
N TYR A 246 2.87 -16.78 -2.01
CA TYR A 246 3.51 -15.99 -3.06
C TYR A 246 2.68 -14.77 -3.46
N THR A 247 1.35 -14.92 -3.66
CA THR A 247 0.47 -13.79 -3.97
C THR A 247 0.46 -12.73 -2.86
N LEU A 248 0.55 -13.14 -1.58
CA LEU A 248 0.62 -12.18 -0.47
C LEU A 248 1.92 -11.37 -0.50
N GLU A 249 3.06 -12.04 -0.70
CA GLU A 249 4.37 -11.39 -0.83
C GLU A 249 4.40 -10.45 -2.04
N TYR A 250 3.98 -10.94 -3.20
CA TYR A 250 3.92 -10.15 -4.44
C TYR A 250 3.07 -8.88 -4.27
N ARG A 251 1.89 -8.98 -3.64
CA ARG A 251 1.02 -7.81 -3.40
C ARG A 251 1.64 -6.80 -2.43
N ALA A 252 2.37 -7.27 -1.43
CA ALA A 252 3.09 -6.39 -0.51
C ALA A 252 4.20 -5.61 -1.26
N ASP A 253 4.97 -6.32 -2.08
CA ASP A 253 6.05 -5.73 -2.89
C ASP A 253 5.52 -4.75 -3.94
N GLU A 254 4.42 -5.08 -4.63
CA GLU A 254 3.74 -4.16 -5.55
C GLU A 254 3.31 -2.87 -4.86
N LYS A 255 2.80 -2.96 -3.63
CA LYS A 255 2.35 -1.80 -2.87
C LYS A 255 3.55 -0.92 -2.48
N LEU A 256 4.65 -1.54 -2.06
CA LEU A 256 5.92 -0.87 -1.78
C LEU A 256 6.44 -0.14 -3.03
N ARG A 257 6.46 -0.84 -4.17
CA ARG A 257 6.82 -0.29 -5.50
C ARG A 257 6.00 0.94 -5.85
N LYS A 258 4.67 0.84 -5.76
CA LYS A 258 3.75 1.95 -6.05
C LYS A 258 4.02 3.17 -5.16
N ASN A 259 4.38 2.95 -3.89
CA ASN A 259 4.71 4.04 -2.96
C ASN A 259 6.05 4.70 -3.28
N LEU A 260 7.07 3.92 -3.66
CA LEU A 260 8.37 4.45 -4.10
C LEU A 260 8.24 5.25 -5.42
N LYS A 261 7.50 4.72 -6.40
CA LYS A 261 7.24 5.39 -7.70
C LYS A 261 6.53 6.74 -7.51
N LYS A 262 5.55 6.83 -6.60
CA LYS A 262 4.88 8.10 -6.23
C LYS A 262 5.83 9.18 -5.71
N GLN A 263 6.95 8.79 -5.12
CA GLN A 263 7.98 9.71 -4.62
C GLN A 263 9.06 10.02 -5.68
N GLY A 264 8.97 9.40 -6.85
CA GLY A 264 9.94 9.53 -7.94
C GLY A 264 11.24 8.77 -7.67
N ILE A 265 11.18 7.73 -6.84
CA ILE A 265 12.30 6.79 -6.60
C ILE A 265 12.02 5.55 -7.45
N VAL A 266 12.91 5.27 -8.40
CA VAL A 266 12.87 4.07 -9.25
C VAL A 266 14.05 3.19 -8.86
N LEU A 267 13.79 1.92 -8.52
CA LEU A 267 14.84 0.97 -8.16
C LEU A 267 15.46 0.35 -9.43
N PRO A 268 16.80 0.25 -9.54
CA PRO A 268 17.45 -0.45 -10.65
C PRO A 268 17.06 -1.93 -10.69
N GLY A 269 16.72 -2.44 -11.86
CA GLY A 269 16.26 -3.84 -12.05
C GLY A 269 14.74 -4.04 -11.92
N TRP A 270 13.99 -2.97 -11.65
CA TRP A 270 12.53 -2.94 -11.65
C TRP A 270 12.00 -2.03 -12.77
N GLU A 271 12.64 -2.09 -13.94
CA GLU A 271 12.12 -1.46 -15.15
C GLU A 271 10.78 -2.10 -15.51
N ASP A 272 9.82 -1.29 -15.97
CA ASP A 272 8.42 -1.66 -16.16
C ASP A 272 8.30 -2.94 -17.02
N GLU A 273 8.16 -4.11 -16.39
CA GLU A 273 7.48 -5.26 -17.00
C GLU A 273 6.00 -4.90 -17.10
N GLU A 274 5.69 -4.07 -18.09
CA GLU A 274 4.34 -3.81 -18.54
C GLU A 274 3.85 -4.99 -19.42
N VAL A 275 3.96 -6.24 -18.92
CA VAL A 275 3.46 -7.48 -19.54
C VAL A 275 3.47 -8.53 -18.41
N LEU A 276 2.41 -9.19 -17.93
CA LEU A 276 1.39 -10.00 -18.58
C LEU A 276 0.24 -10.22 -17.56
N ASP A 277 -0.79 -9.38 -17.57
CA ASP A 277 -2.04 -9.66 -16.84
C ASP A 277 -3.02 -10.50 -17.70
N SER A 278 -2.54 -11.09 -18.81
CA SER A 278 -3.38 -11.78 -19.81
C SER A 278 -3.16 -13.30 -19.94
N GLU A 279 -2.26 -13.93 -19.19
CA GLU A 279 -1.95 -15.37 -19.39
C GLU A 279 -2.03 -16.24 -18.11
N MET A 280 -2.65 -15.76 -17.03
CA MET A 280 -2.91 -16.58 -15.83
C MET A 280 -4.38 -16.98 -15.65
N GLU A 281 -5.15 -17.06 -16.75
CA GLU A 281 -6.51 -17.62 -16.73
C GLU A 281 -6.63 -19.04 -17.30
N ASP A 282 -5.60 -19.62 -17.89
CA ASP A 282 -5.63 -21.01 -18.36
C ASP A 282 -4.42 -21.80 -17.83
N ILE A 283 -4.64 -22.61 -16.77
CA ILE A 283 -4.08 -23.94 -16.45
C ILE A 283 -4.75 -24.49 -15.17
#